data_AF-A0A8T4ZLH7-F1
#
_entry.id   AF-A0A8T4ZLH7-F1
#
_cell.length_a   1.000
_cell.length_b   1.000
_cell.length_c   1.000
_cell.angle_alpha   90.00
_cell.angle_beta   90.00
_cell.angle_gamma   90.00
#
_symmetry.space_group_name_H-M   'P 1'
#
loop_
_entity.id
_entity.type
_entity.pdbx_description
1 polymer ?
#
loop_
_entity_poly.entity_id
_entity_poly.type
_entity_poly.pdbx_seq_one_letter_code
_entity_poly.pdbx_strand_id
1 'polypeptide(L)'
;MKTANRWILAAIILSALSTYLTAYTFEAHSIAAGHIFRWNGETWWRTSPSGSLFPWPKKPGMLEALSKVNDVDLFIYSYLIESWILVVLTVLMWGLVSICVYKAVKELQRNKTRQEDVQ
;
A
#
# COMPACT_ATOMS: atom_id res chain seq x y z
N MET A 1 4.53 24.57 -22.01
CA MET A 1 5.46 23.46 -21.67
C MET A 1 5.50 23.06 -20.18
N LYS A 2 5.22 23.91 -19.18
CA LYS A 2 5.37 23.56 -17.74
C LYS A 2 4.35 22.56 -17.15
N THR A 3 3.20 22.34 -17.77
CA THR A 3 2.09 21.55 -17.20
C THR A 3 2.25 20.04 -17.36
N ALA A 4 2.71 19.56 -18.53
CA ALA A 4 2.88 18.13 -18.80
C ALA A 4 3.89 17.47 -17.86
N ASN A 5 5.02 18.12 -17.59
CA ASN A 5 6.06 17.59 -16.70
C ASN A 5 5.56 17.35 -15.28
N ARG A 6 4.61 18.17 -14.79
CA ARG A 6 4.08 18.03 -13.43
C ARG A 6 3.20 16.80 -13.29
N TRP A 7 2.38 16.49 -14.29
CA TRP A 7 1.52 15.29 -14.29
C TRP A 7 2.33 14.01 -14.46
N ILE A 8 3.36 14.04 -15.30
CA ILE A 8 4.28 12.90 -15.47
C ILE A 8 5.05 12.64 -14.18
N LEU A 9 5.64 13.67 -13.56
CA LEU A 9 6.34 13.51 -12.29
C LEU A 9 5.42 13.01 -11.18
N ALA A 10 4.21 13.56 -11.09
CA ALA A 10 3.20 13.10 -10.14
C ALA A 10 2.82 11.63 -10.38
N ALA A 11 2.63 11.21 -11.63
CA ALA A 11 2.33 9.82 -11.97
C ALA A 11 3.46 8.87 -11.57
N ILE A 12 4.73 9.25 -11.78
CA ILE A 12 5.90 8.46 -11.37
C ILE A 12 5.95 8.32 -9.84
N ILE A 13 5.82 9.43 -9.10
CA ILE A 13 5.86 9.40 -7.63
C ILE A 13 4.70 8.58 -7.07
N LEU A 14 3.48 8.80 -7.60
CA LEU A 14 2.30 8.06 -7.17
C LEU A 14 2.41 6.57 -7.52
N SER A 15 2.98 6.19 -8.67
CA SER A 15 3.14 4.77 -9.01
C SER A 15 4.15 4.09 -8.10
N ALA A 16 5.26 4.75 -7.77
CA ALA A 16 6.24 4.24 -6.82
C ALA A 16 5.61 4.04 -5.43
N LEU A 17 4.85 5.03 -4.95
CA LEU A 17 4.15 4.94 -3.67
C LEU A 17 3.06 3.86 -3.67
N SER A 18 2.31 3.75 -4.77
CA SER A 18 1.25 2.75 -4.93
C SER A 18 1.82 1.33 -4.99
N THR A 19 2.97 1.14 -5.64
CA THR A 19 3.70 -0.14 -5.66
C THR A 19 4.18 -0.51 -4.27
N TYR A 20 4.78 0.45 -3.55
CA TYR A 20 5.19 0.24 -2.15
C TYR A 20 4.02 -0.15 -1.25
N LEU A 21 2.89 0.56 -1.35
CA LEU A 21 1.68 0.27 -0.58
C LEU A 21 1.09 -1.10 -0.93
N THR A 22 1.12 -1.49 -2.20
CA THR A 22 0.65 -2.80 -2.66
C THR A 22 1.49 -3.92 -2.03
N ALA A 23 2.83 -3.77 -2.07
CA ALA A 23 3.75 -4.74 -1.47
C ALA A 23 3.56 -4.83 0.05
N TYR A 24 3.44 -3.69 0.74
CA TYR A 24 3.14 -3.64 2.17
C TYR A 24 1.82 -4.35 2.49
N THR A 25 0.75 -4.05 1.74
CA THR A 25 -0.58 -4.62 1.97
C THR A 25 -0.57 -6.14 1.82
N PHE A 26 0.12 -6.64 0.78
CA PHE A 26 0.24 -8.08 0.53
C PHE A 26 0.98 -8.80 1.66
N GLU A 27 2.16 -8.31 2.05
CA GLU A 27 2.96 -8.91 3.12
C GLU A 27 2.23 -8.83 4.48
N ALA A 28 1.58 -7.71 4.76
CA ALA A 28 0.83 -7.52 6.00
C ALA A 28 -0.32 -8.53 6.11
N HIS A 29 -1.12 -8.71 5.05
CA HIS A 29 -2.21 -9.69 5.05
C HIS A 29 -1.69 -11.13 5.11
N SER A 30 -0.63 -11.44 4.38
CA SER A 30 0.00 -12.76 4.38
C SER A 30 0.48 -13.16 5.79
N ILE A 31 1.20 -12.25 6.46
CA ILE A 31 1.70 -12.48 7.81
C ILE A 31 0.56 -12.53 8.81
N ALA A 32 -0.39 -11.60 8.74
CA ALA A 32 -1.52 -11.55 9.66
C ALA A 32 -2.38 -12.83 9.59
N ALA A 33 -2.70 -13.31 8.39
CA ALA A 33 -3.49 -14.53 8.21
C ALA A 33 -2.77 -15.80 8.71
N GLY A 34 -1.44 -15.86 8.55
CA GLY A 34 -0.66 -17.04 8.93
C GLY A 34 -0.24 -17.09 10.40
N HIS A 35 0.00 -15.93 11.02
CA HIS A 35 0.75 -15.83 12.26
C HIS A 35 0.04 -15.08 13.39
N ILE A 36 -1.07 -14.39 13.10
CA ILE A 36 -1.87 -13.70 14.10
C ILE A 36 -3.17 -14.47 14.31
N PHE A 37 -3.61 -14.58 15.55
CA PHE A 37 -4.93 -15.11 15.86
C PHE A 37 -5.54 -14.38 17.05
N ARG A 38 -6.88 -14.41 17.12
CA ARG A 38 -7.65 -13.76 18.18
C ARG A 38 -8.19 -14.82 19.13
N TRP A 39 -7.96 -14.63 20.42
CA TRP A 39 -8.41 -15.54 21.47
C TRP A 39 -8.82 -14.76 22.72
N ASN A 40 -10.01 -15.07 23.27
CA ASN A 40 -10.59 -14.38 24.44
C ASN A 40 -10.61 -12.85 24.33
N GLY A 41 -10.86 -12.32 23.12
CA GLY A 41 -10.91 -10.87 22.88
C GLY A 41 -9.55 -10.21 22.69
N GLU A 42 -8.45 -10.92 22.97
CA GLU A 42 -7.08 -10.44 22.79
C GLU A 42 -6.46 -10.99 21.49
N THR A 43 -5.50 -10.26 20.93
CA THR A 43 -4.82 -10.62 19.68
C THR A 43 -3.40 -11.04 19.97
N TRP A 44 -3.01 -12.19 19.44
CA TRP A 44 -1.77 -12.87 19.78
C TRP A 44 -0.99 -13.28 18.52
N TRP A 45 0.33 -13.23 18.62
CA TRP A 45 1.21 -13.95 17.70
C TRP A 45 1.19 -15.43 18.08
N ARG A 46 1.12 -16.29 17.06
CA ARG A 46 1.16 -17.76 17.22
C ARG A 46 2.52 -18.26 17.73
N THR A 47 3.58 -17.51 17.50
CA THR A 47 4.95 -17.89 17.83
C THR A 47 5.75 -16.74 18.45
N SER A 48 6.88 -17.09 19.06
CA SER A 48 7.78 -16.19 19.78
C SER A 48 9.20 -16.23 19.18
N PRO A 49 9.96 -15.12 19.21
CA PRO A 49 9.53 -13.75 19.55
C PRO A 49 8.43 -13.20 18.63
N SER A 50 7.73 -12.17 19.11
CA SER A 50 6.69 -11.50 18.34
C SER A 50 7.22 -10.98 17.00
N GLY A 51 6.39 -11.09 15.97
CA GLY A 51 6.61 -10.43 14.69
C GLY A 51 6.38 -8.93 14.82
N SER A 52 6.37 -8.26 13.68
CA SER A 52 5.93 -6.86 13.65
C SER A 52 5.26 -6.51 12.33
N LEU A 53 4.24 -5.67 12.37
CA LEU A 53 3.59 -5.14 11.18
C LEU A 53 4.13 -3.75 10.80
N PHE A 54 4.88 -3.12 11.71
CA PHE A 54 5.45 -1.79 11.54
C PHE A 54 6.97 -1.78 11.79
N PRO A 55 7.77 -1.07 10.98
CA PRO A 55 7.40 -0.30 9.78
C PRO A 55 7.23 -1.17 8.52
N TRP A 56 7.80 -2.38 8.51
CA TRP A 56 7.61 -3.37 7.44
C TRP A 56 7.17 -4.70 8.05
N PRO A 57 6.20 -5.42 7.46
CA PRO A 57 5.72 -6.68 7.98
C PRO A 57 6.85 -7.71 8.08
N LYS A 58 7.03 -8.27 9.27
CA LYS A 58 8.04 -9.28 9.60
C LYS A 58 7.37 -10.45 10.30
N LYS A 59 7.73 -11.66 9.85
CA LYS A 59 7.27 -12.91 10.44
C LYS A 59 7.76 -13.01 11.90
N PRO A 60 6.94 -13.58 12.80
CA PRO A 60 7.40 -13.92 14.14
C PRO A 60 8.44 -15.03 14.12
N GLY A 61 9.08 -15.27 15.25
CA GLY A 61 10.05 -16.34 15.43
C GLY A 61 9.46 -17.75 15.29
N MET A 62 10.30 -18.77 15.45
CA MET A 62 9.91 -20.17 15.23
C MET A 62 9.43 -20.89 16.50
N LEU A 63 9.51 -20.27 17.68
CA LEU A 63 9.15 -20.94 18.93
C LEU A 63 7.63 -20.95 19.09
N GLU A 64 7.03 -22.12 19.31
CA GLU A 64 5.60 -22.28 19.60
C GLU A 64 5.27 -21.78 21.01
N ALA A 65 5.29 -20.46 21.17
CA ALA A 65 4.89 -19.78 22.38
C ALA A 65 4.07 -18.54 22.00
N LEU A 66 2.96 -18.36 22.71
CA LEU A 66 2.09 -17.20 22.50
C LEU A 66 2.84 -15.94 22.89
N SER A 67 2.92 -15.00 21.94
CA SER A 67 3.52 -13.70 22.16
C SER A 67 2.47 -12.61 21.98
N LYS A 68 2.43 -11.66 22.91
CA LYS A 68 1.46 -10.57 22.87
C LYS A 68 1.75 -9.66 21.68
N VAL A 69 0.71 -9.28 20.94
CA VAL A 69 0.84 -8.29 19.86
C VAL A 69 1.06 -6.91 20.48
N ASN A 70 1.99 -6.14 19.94
CA ASN A 70 2.27 -4.78 20.38
C ASN A 70 1.08 -3.85 20.06
N ASP A 71 0.89 -2.77 20.81
CA ASP A 71 -0.27 -1.88 20.66
C ASP A 71 -0.39 -1.26 19.25
N VAL A 72 0.75 -0.91 18.65
CA VAL A 72 0.82 -0.38 17.27
C VAL A 72 0.39 -1.45 16.25
N ASP A 73 0.90 -2.67 16.41
CA ASP A 73 0.58 -3.78 15.52
C ASP A 73 -0.88 -4.23 15.70
N LEU A 74 -1.42 -4.13 16.92
CA LEU A 74 -2.83 -4.39 17.22
C LEU A 74 -3.75 -3.40 16.51
N PHE A 75 -3.39 -2.12 16.51
CA PHE A 75 -4.10 -1.09 15.76
C PHE A 75 -4.07 -1.37 14.26
N ILE A 76 -2.89 -1.68 13.70
CA ILE A 76 -2.74 -2.02 12.28
C ILE A 76 -3.56 -3.27 11.94
N TYR A 77 -3.50 -4.31 12.75
CA TYR A 77 -4.26 -5.53 12.50
C TYR A 77 -5.77 -5.26 12.52
N SER A 78 -6.27 -4.62 13.57
CA SER A 78 -7.73 -4.47 13.78
C SER A 78 -8.37 -3.46 12.83
N TYR A 79 -7.70 -2.32 12.59
CA TYR A 79 -8.26 -1.26 11.75
C TYR A 79 -7.83 -1.37 10.29
N LEU A 80 -6.57 -1.72 10.01
CA LEU A 80 -6.05 -1.66 8.65
C LEU A 80 -6.22 -2.98 7.88
N ILE A 81 -6.01 -4.12 8.55
CA ILE A 81 -6.07 -5.46 7.94
C ILE A 81 -7.48 -6.06 8.06
N GLU A 82 -8.02 -6.20 9.27
CA GLU A 82 -9.33 -6.84 9.51
C GLU A 82 -10.48 -6.07 8.85
N SER A 83 -10.38 -4.73 8.77
CA SER A 83 -11.38 -3.89 8.09
C SER A 83 -11.12 -3.71 6.59
N TRP A 84 -10.13 -4.40 6.00
CA TRP A 84 -9.77 -4.32 4.57
C TRP A 84 -9.42 -2.90 4.06
N ILE A 85 -9.17 -1.95 4.97
CA ILE A 85 -8.90 -0.55 4.64
C ILE A 85 -7.65 -0.42 3.78
N LEU A 86 -6.61 -1.23 4.03
CA LEU A 86 -5.39 -1.24 3.22
C LEU A 86 -5.65 -1.62 1.76
N VAL A 87 -6.56 -2.58 1.52
CA VAL A 87 -6.93 -2.99 0.16
C VAL A 87 -7.67 -1.86 -0.53
N VAL A 88 -8.65 -1.25 0.14
CA VAL A 88 -9.40 -0.09 -0.39
C VAL A 88 -8.44 1.06 -0.71
N LEU A 89 -7.52 1.40 0.20
CA LEU A 89 -6.54 2.46 0.01
C LEU A 89 -5.61 2.16 -1.17
N THR A 90 -5.19 0.90 -1.34
CA THR A 90 -4.36 0.47 -2.47
C THR A 90 -5.10 0.65 -3.80
N VAL A 91 -6.36 0.25 -3.88
CA VAL A 91 -7.20 0.44 -5.08
C VAL A 91 -7.40 1.91 -5.38
N LEU A 92 -7.67 2.74 -4.37
CA LEU A 92 -7.81 4.19 -4.53
C LEU A 92 -6.51 4.83 -5.05
N MET A 93 -5.35 4.41 -4.54
CA MET A 93 -4.05 4.89 -5.01
C MET A 93 -3.82 4.57 -6.49
N TRP A 94 -4.11 3.34 -6.91
CA TRP A 94 -4.03 2.96 -8.33
C TRP A 94 -5.04 3.74 -9.20
N GLY A 95 -6.21 4.05 -8.67
CA GLY A 95 -7.18 4.95 -9.31
C GLY A 95 -6.60 6.35 -9.55
N LEU A 96 -5.92 6.93 -8.56
CA LEU A 96 -5.25 8.23 -8.69
C LEU A 96 -4.11 8.19 -9.72
N VAL A 97 -3.28 7.15 -9.69
CA VAL A 97 -2.22 6.93 -10.70
C VAL A 97 -2.84 6.92 -12.11
N SER A 98 -3.93 6.17 -12.29
CA SER A 98 -4.62 6.06 -13.58
C SER A 98 -5.13 7.41 -14.09
N ILE A 99 -5.71 8.22 -13.20
CA ILE A 99 -6.17 9.59 -13.54
C ILE A 99 -5.00 10.49 -13.92
N CYS A 100 -3.89 10.43 -13.19
CA CYS A 100 -2.69 11.21 -13.49
C CYS A 100 -2.08 10.84 -14.84
N VAL A 101 -1.99 9.54 -15.14
CA VAL A 101 -1.51 9.03 -16.43
C VAL A 101 -2.42 9.49 -17.57
N TYR A 102 -3.75 9.34 -17.42
CA TYR A 102 -4.71 9.80 -18.42
C TYR A 102 -4.55 11.30 -18.72
N LYS A 103 -4.42 12.13 -17.68
CA LYS A 103 -4.18 13.57 -17.86
C LYS A 103 -2.85 13.87 -18.55
N ALA A 104 -1.78 13.14 -18.21
CA ALA A 104 -0.47 13.31 -18.83
C ALA A 104 -0.51 12.98 -20.34
N VAL A 105 -1.14 11.85 -20.72
CA VAL A 105 -1.27 11.42 -22.11
C VAL A 105 -2.12 12.41 -22.91
N LYS A 106 -3.26 12.85 -22.36
CA LYS A 106 -4.13 13.84 -23.00
C LYS A 106 -3.40 15.16 -23.27
N GLU A 107 -2.58 15.61 -22.34
CA GLU A 107 -1.79 16.84 -22.48
C GLU A 107 -0.69 16.69 -23.56
N LEU A 108 -0.05 15.53 -23.63
CA LEU A 108 0.96 15.23 -24.66
C LEU A 108 0.34 15.20 -26.06
N GLN A 109 -0.82 14.54 -26.22
CA GLN A 109 -1.54 14.51 -27.49
C GLN A 109 -1.95 15.92 -27.94
N ARG A 110 -2.48 16.74 -27.04
CA ARG A 110 -2.85 18.14 -27.34
C ARG A 110 -1.67 18.97 -27.82
N ASN A 111 -0.50 18.80 -27.21
CA ASN A 111 0.70 19.54 -27.61
C ASN A 111 1.23 19.09 -28.97
N LYS A 112 1.10 17.80 -29.31
CA LYS A 112 1.51 17.26 -30.61
C LYS A 112 0.67 17.85 -31.75
N THR A 113 -0.66 17.81 -31.64
CA THR A 113 -1.57 18.37 -32.67
C THR A 113 -1.29 19.86 -32.89
N ARG A 114 -1.05 20.63 -31.83
CA ARG A 114 -0.72 22.06 -31.92
C ARG A 114 0.60 22.34 -32.66
N GLN A 115 1.55 21.41 -32.67
CA GLN A 115 2.79 21.57 -33.42
C GLN A 115 2.60 21.27 -34.91
N GLU A 116 1.76 20.29 -35.24
CA GLU A 116 1.38 19.95 -36.62
C GLU A 116 0.59 21.09 -37.29
N ASP A 117 -0.27 21.80 -36.54
CA ASP A 117 -1.05 22.95 -37.08
C ASP A 117 -0.22 24.23 -37.33
N VAL A 118 1.01 24.31 -36.81
CA VAL A 118 1.88 25.49 -36.90
C VAL A 118 2.97 25.34 -37.98
N GLN A 119 3.16 24.14 -38.52
CA GLN A 119 4.04 23.86 -39.65
C GLN A 119 3.30 23.96 -40.99
#